data_AF-B2KBC8-F1
#
_entry.id   AF-B2KBC8-F1
#
_cell.length_a   1.000
_cell.length_b   1.000
_cell.length_c   1.000
_cell.angle_alpha   90.00
_cell.angle_beta   90.00
_cell.angle_gamma   90.00
#
_symmetry.space_group_name_H-M   'P 1'
#
loop_
_entity.id
_entity.type
_entity.pdbx_description
1 polymer ?
#
loop_
_entity_poly.entity_id
_entity_poly.type
_entity_poly.pdbx_seq_one_letter_code
_entity_poly.pdbx_strand_id
1 'polypeptide(L)'
;MKKTLYILITLTFLAACATVAGTGRKQFITMSYEEEQALGLQSFNEVLSSSQVITGTAEANLVNKVGRDLATHAGVDYNWKFVLIKDNQINAFCLPGGKVAVYSGILPIAKDADGLAVVMGHEIAHALARHGAERMSQSSLLNMGGQILGATTTNANVLSAYGLASNLGVMLPYSRKHESEADYLGLMLMAKAGYDPRKAVDFWQRMSAAGSSGTPQFLSTHPSDAKRIADIQKHLSEAMQYYTLSKH
;
A
#
# COMPACT_ATOMS: atom_id res chain seq x y z
N MET A 1 -30.99 -27.87 -2.86
CA MET A 1 -30.90 -26.45 -2.45
C MET A 1 -29.90 -26.26 -1.31
N LYS A 2 -30.13 -26.73 -0.07
CA LYS A 2 -29.16 -26.55 1.04
C LYS A 2 -27.77 -27.14 0.76
N LYS A 3 -27.68 -28.38 0.26
CA LYS A 3 -26.39 -29.02 -0.12
C LYS A 3 -25.66 -28.28 -1.25
N THR A 4 -26.40 -27.78 -2.23
CA THR A 4 -25.87 -26.99 -3.36
C THR A 4 -25.33 -25.63 -2.88
N LEU A 5 -26.02 -24.99 -1.92
CA LEU A 5 -25.58 -23.75 -1.27
C LEU A 5 -24.30 -23.96 -0.45
N TYR A 6 -24.21 -25.06 0.31
CA TYR A 6 -22.98 -25.39 1.06
C TYR A 6 -21.79 -25.62 0.13
N ILE A 7 -21.97 -26.34 -0.98
CA ILE A 7 -20.92 -26.59 -1.99
C ILE A 7 -20.49 -25.29 -2.67
N LEU A 8 -21.43 -24.39 -3.01
CA LEU A 8 -21.11 -23.11 -3.63
C LEU A 8 -20.33 -22.19 -2.69
N ILE A 9 -20.68 -22.18 -1.40
CA ILE A 9 -19.99 -21.44 -0.33
C ILE A 9 -18.57 -22.01 -0.12
N THR A 10 -18.38 -23.32 -0.05
CA THR A 10 -17.03 -23.90 0.09
C THR A 10 -16.15 -23.67 -1.14
N LEU A 11 -16.71 -23.73 -2.36
CA LEU A 11 -15.93 -23.43 -3.57
C LEU A 11 -15.52 -21.95 -3.68
N THR A 12 -16.37 -21.01 -3.26
CA THR A 12 -16.00 -19.58 -3.23
C THR A 12 -14.94 -19.27 -2.16
N PHE A 13 -14.97 -19.95 -1.01
CA PHE A 13 -13.95 -19.80 0.03
C PHE A 13 -12.56 -20.33 -0.39
N LEU A 14 -12.50 -21.40 -1.20
CA LEU A 14 -11.23 -21.98 -1.66
C LEU A 14 -10.53 -21.12 -2.73
N ALA A 15 -11.29 -20.34 -3.52
CA ALA A 15 -10.75 -19.48 -4.57
C ALA A 15 -10.22 -18.12 -4.05
N ALA A 16 -10.51 -17.77 -2.80
CA ALA A 16 -10.16 -16.48 -2.21
C ALA A 16 -8.77 -16.46 -1.53
N CYS A 17 -8.09 -17.61 -1.43
CA CYS A 17 -6.76 -17.70 -0.86
C CYS A 17 -5.68 -17.37 -1.90
N ALA A 18 -5.03 -16.22 -1.76
CA ALA A 18 -3.88 -15.82 -2.57
C ALA A 18 -2.57 -15.83 -1.76
N THR A 19 -1.44 -15.70 -2.43
CA THR A 19 -0.10 -15.61 -1.80
C THR A 19 0.59 -14.34 -2.28
N VAL A 20 1.16 -13.56 -1.34
CA VAL A 20 1.93 -12.36 -1.67
C VAL A 20 3.27 -12.76 -2.27
N ALA A 21 3.56 -12.26 -3.47
CA ALA A 21 4.85 -12.44 -4.11
C ALA A 21 5.95 -11.74 -3.28
N GLY A 22 7.08 -12.42 -3.07
CA GLY A 22 8.24 -11.89 -2.33
C GLY A 22 8.24 -12.20 -0.82
N THR A 23 7.08 -12.34 -0.17
CA THR A 23 7.01 -12.73 1.27
C THR A 23 6.39 -14.10 1.52
N GLY A 24 5.61 -14.63 0.57
CA GLY A 24 4.92 -15.91 0.73
C GLY A 24 3.72 -15.86 1.70
N ARG A 25 3.34 -14.66 2.17
CA ARG A 25 2.21 -14.48 3.09
C ARG A 25 0.91 -14.92 2.42
N LYS A 26 0.13 -15.74 3.12
CA LYS A 26 -1.23 -16.10 2.70
C LYS A 26 -2.18 -14.95 2.97
N GLN A 27 -3.05 -14.69 2.00
CA GLN A 27 -4.00 -13.59 2.03
C GLN A 27 -5.37 -14.03 1.55
N PHE A 28 -6.42 -13.38 2.06
CA PHE A 28 -7.80 -13.61 1.67
C PHE A 28 -8.30 -12.43 0.84
N ILE A 29 -8.56 -12.69 -0.44
CA ILE A 29 -9.06 -11.70 -1.40
C ILE A 29 -10.24 -12.31 -2.15
N THR A 30 -11.38 -11.63 -2.07
CA THR A 30 -12.62 -12.00 -2.76
C THR A 30 -12.79 -11.27 -4.10
N MET A 31 -12.07 -10.17 -4.30
CA MET A 31 -12.12 -9.35 -5.52
C MET A 31 -11.21 -9.94 -6.60
N SER A 32 -11.71 -10.00 -7.84
CA SER A 32 -10.88 -10.42 -8.97
C SER A 32 -9.80 -9.38 -9.29
N TYR A 33 -8.76 -9.79 -10.00
CA TYR A 33 -7.69 -8.88 -10.40
C TYR A 33 -8.18 -7.84 -11.41
N GLU A 34 -9.16 -8.19 -12.25
CA GLU A 34 -9.77 -7.32 -13.24
C GLU A 34 -10.67 -6.26 -12.57
N GLU A 35 -11.50 -6.65 -11.60
CA GLU A 35 -12.29 -5.70 -10.80
C GLU A 35 -11.39 -4.71 -10.08
N GLU A 36 -10.33 -5.22 -9.47
CA GLU A 36 -9.38 -4.41 -8.71
C GLU A 36 -8.72 -3.33 -9.61
N GLN A 37 -8.27 -3.72 -10.80
CA GLN A 37 -7.70 -2.78 -11.78
C GLN A 37 -8.72 -1.77 -12.31
N ALA A 38 -9.96 -2.20 -12.56
CA ALA A 38 -11.03 -1.31 -13.01
C ALA A 38 -11.35 -0.24 -11.95
N LEU A 39 -11.44 -0.66 -10.68
CA LEU A 39 -11.63 0.24 -9.55
C LEU A 39 -10.45 1.21 -9.41
N GLY A 40 -9.21 0.70 -9.51
CA GLY A 40 -8.01 1.53 -9.47
C GLY A 40 -7.98 2.60 -10.56
N LEU A 41 -8.36 2.26 -11.79
CA LEU A 41 -8.47 3.21 -12.90
C LEU A 41 -9.56 4.27 -12.65
N GLN A 42 -10.73 3.85 -12.17
CA GLN A 42 -11.83 4.76 -11.85
C GLN A 42 -11.41 5.78 -10.79
N SER A 43 -10.91 5.30 -9.64
CA SER A 43 -10.47 6.17 -8.54
C SER A 43 -9.33 7.09 -8.95
N PHE A 44 -8.41 6.61 -9.80
CA PHE A 44 -7.34 7.45 -10.32
C PHE A 44 -7.87 8.60 -11.17
N ASN A 45 -8.81 8.33 -12.08
CA ASN A 45 -9.41 9.37 -12.92
C ASN A 45 -10.21 10.40 -12.09
N GLU A 46 -10.85 9.97 -11.01
CA GLU A 46 -11.55 10.86 -10.07
C GLU A 46 -10.58 11.79 -9.33
N VAL A 47 -9.44 11.27 -8.87
CA VAL A 47 -8.39 12.13 -8.29
C VAL A 47 -7.86 13.11 -9.33
N LEU A 48 -7.61 12.66 -10.57
CA LEU A 48 -7.08 13.54 -11.61
C LEU A 48 -8.07 14.63 -12.05
N SER A 49 -9.37 14.37 -12.05
CA SER A 49 -10.38 15.36 -12.45
C SER A 49 -10.48 16.53 -11.48
N SER A 50 -10.08 16.32 -10.23
CA SER A 50 -10.10 17.31 -9.15
C SER A 50 -8.71 17.86 -8.80
N SER A 51 -7.66 17.44 -9.50
CA SER A 51 -6.26 17.77 -9.19
C SER A 51 -5.57 18.58 -10.28
N GLN A 52 -4.67 19.49 -9.89
CA GLN A 52 -3.76 20.12 -10.83
C GLN A 52 -2.51 19.24 -11.03
N VAL A 53 -2.38 18.61 -12.20
CA VAL A 53 -1.20 17.80 -12.55
C VAL A 53 -0.04 18.69 -13.01
N ILE A 54 1.15 18.47 -12.44
CA ILE A 54 2.39 19.11 -12.86
C ILE A 54 3.03 18.29 -13.97
N THR A 55 3.36 18.93 -15.10
CA THR A 55 4.03 18.30 -16.24
C THR A 55 5.21 19.15 -16.70
N GLY A 56 6.21 18.53 -17.34
CA GLY A 56 7.34 19.21 -17.96
C GLY A 56 8.38 19.82 -17.02
N THR A 57 8.20 19.73 -15.70
CA THR A 57 9.19 20.20 -14.71
C THR A 57 10.21 19.11 -14.35
N ALA A 58 11.33 19.51 -13.75
CA ALA A 58 12.35 18.57 -13.30
C ALA A 58 11.80 17.56 -12.27
N GLU A 59 10.93 18.00 -11.38
CA GLU A 59 10.29 17.18 -10.35
C GLU A 59 9.31 16.18 -10.97
N ALA A 60 8.48 16.61 -11.92
CA ALA A 60 7.55 15.72 -12.62
C ALA A 60 8.31 14.65 -13.42
N ASN A 61 9.42 15.04 -14.07
CA ASN A 61 10.29 14.11 -14.78
C ASN A 61 10.98 13.13 -13.83
N LEU A 62 11.40 13.58 -12.65
CA LEU A 62 12.01 12.74 -11.62
C LEU A 62 11.01 11.71 -11.08
N VAL A 63 9.77 12.11 -10.76
CA VAL A 63 8.69 11.19 -10.37
C VAL A 63 8.45 10.13 -11.45
N ASN A 64 8.36 10.55 -12.71
CA ASN A 64 8.17 9.61 -13.80
C ASN A 64 9.34 8.64 -13.94
N LYS A 65 10.58 9.14 -13.90
CA LYS A 65 11.79 8.33 -13.99
C LYS A 65 11.85 7.29 -12.87
N VAL A 66 11.77 7.73 -11.61
CA VAL A 66 11.83 6.85 -10.43
C VAL A 66 10.73 5.80 -10.49
N GLY A 67 9.50 6.20 -10.83
CA GLY A 67 8.38 5.27 -10.98
C GLY A 67 8.61 4.21 -12.05
N ARG A 68 9.12 4.60 -13.23
CA ARG A 68 9.42 3.66 -14.32
C ARG A 68 10.55 2.69 -13.96
N ASP A 69 11.61 3.18 -13.32
CA ASP A 69 12.71 2.34 -12.86
C ASP A 69 12.19 1.27 -11.88
N LEU A 70 11.37 1.66 -10.89
CA LEU A 70 10.74 0.73 -9.95
C LEU A 70 9.80 -0.28 -10.65
N ALA A 71 8.95 0.19 -11.56
CA ALA A 71 8.00 -0.64 -12.29
C ALA A 71 8.66 -1.75 -13.12
N THR A 72 9.87 -1.53 -13.62
CA THR A 72 10.62 -2.52 -14.40
C THR A 72 10.96 -3.77 -13.56
N HIS A 73 11.02 -3.63 -12.23
CA HIS A 73 11.30 -4.72 -11.29
C HIS A 73 10.06 -5.20 -10.53
N ALA A 74 8.88 -4.67 -10.84
CA ALA A 74 7.63 -4.99 -10.16
C ALA A 74 7.09 -6.40 -10.47
N GLY A 75 7.56 -7.02 -11.56
CA GLY A 75 7.18 -8.39 -11.95
C GLY A 75 5.74 -8.53 -12.45
N VAL A 76 5.07 -7.41 -12.77
CA VAL A 76 3.70 -7.36 -13.30
C VAL A 76 3.62 -6.40 -14.49
N ASP A 77 2.84 -6.79 -15.50
CA ASP A 77 2.59 -5.97 -16.68
C ASP A 77 1.36 -5.08 -16.48
N TYR A 78 1.54 -4.01 -15.70
CA TYR A 78 0.53 -2.96 -15.56
C TYR A 78 0.71 -1.88 -16.62
N ASN A 79 -0.39 -1.21 -16.96
CA ASN A 79 -0.35 0.07 -17.65
C ASN A 79 0.06 1.19 -16.67
N TRP A 80 1.33 1.20 -16.29
CA TRP A 80 1.88 2.11 -15.29
C TRP A 80 1.69 3.58 -15.67
N LYS A 81 1.21 4.39 -14.72
CA LYS A 81 1.08 5.84 -14.87
C LYS A 81 1.55 6.52 -13.60
N PHE A 82 2.50 7.44 -13.74
CA PHE A 82 3.08 8.20 -12.65
C PHE A 82 2.79 9.68 -12.87
N VAL A 83 2.18 10.32 -11.88
CA VAL A 83 1.85 11.75 -11.94
C VAL A 83 2.33 12.48 -10.70
N LEU A 84 2.71 13.74 -10.89
CA LEU A 84 2.95 14.69 -9.81
C LEU A 84 1.74 15.62 -9.73
N ILE A 85 1.11 15.71 -8.56
CA ILE A 85 -0.02 16.57 -8.27
C ILE A 85 0.46 17.79 -7.48
N LYS A 86 0.06 18.99 -7.91
CA LYS A 86 0.34 20.24 -7.20
C LYS A 86 -0.58 20.36 -5.98
N ASP A 87 -0.04 19.96 -4.83
CA ASP A 87 -0.67 20.09 -3.53
C ASP A 87 0.42 20.12 -2.45
N ASN A 88 0.21 20.87 -1.38
CA ASN A 88 1.12 20.93 -0.23
C ASN A 88 0.92 19.75 0.72
N GLN A 89 -0.08 18.90 0.51
CA GLN A 89 -0.26 17.67 1.24
C GLN A 89 0.97 16.76 1.11
N ILE A 90 1.51 16.32 2.26
CA ILE A 90 2.56 15.30 2.32
C ILE A 90 1.89 13.94 2.09
N ASN A 91 1.87 13.48 0.84
CA ASN A 91 1.25 12.22 0.46
C ASN A 91 1.76 11.65 -0.87
N ALA A 92 1.58 10.35 -1.06
CA ALA A 92 1.69 9.62 -2.30
C ALA A 92 0.82 8.37 -2.19
N PHE A 93 0.35 7.83 -3.32
CA PHE A 93 -0.35 6.55 -3.32
C PHE A 93 -0.10 5.76 -4.61
N CYS A 94 -0.29 4.45 -4.55
CA CYS A 94 -0.39 3.59 -5.73
C CYS A 94 -1.72 2.83 -5.70
N LEU A 95 -2.58 3.10 -6.67
CA LEU A 95 -3.80 2.32 -6.90
C LEU A 95 -3.49 1.11 -7.80
N PRO A 96 -4.34 0.07 -7.74
CA PRO A 96 -4.22 -1.09 -8.61
C PRO A 96 -4.16 -0.75 -10.10
N GLY A 97 -3.49 -1.59 -10.89
CA GLY A 97 -3.23 -1.30 -12.30
C GLY A 97 -2.11 -0.28 -12.53
N GLY A 98 -1.25 -0.07 -11.52
CA GLY A 98 -0.04 0.74 -11.60
C GLY A 98 -0.30 2.24 -11.69
N LYS A 99 -1.34 2.75 -11.01
CA LYS A 99 -1.68 4.19 -11.04
C LYS A 99 -1.10 4.89 -9.82
N VAL A 100 0.02 5.57 -10.01
CA VAL A 100 0.79 6.21 -8.93
C VAL A 100 0.62 7.72 -8.99
N ALA A 101 0.22 8.32 -7.88
CA ALA A 101 0.19 9.76 -7.69
C ALA A 101 1.10 10.18 -6.55
N VAL A 102 1.90 11.21 -6.80
CA VAL A 102 2.78 11.84 -5.80
C VAL A 102 2.30 13.28 -5.62
N TYR A 103 2.09 13.73 -4.39
CA TYR A 103 1.74 15.12 -4.12
C TYR A 103 3.01 15.95 -3.87
N SER A 104 3.09 17.16 -4.41
CA SER A 104 4.31 17.98 -4.34
C SER A 104 4.80 18.25 -2.90
N GLY A 105 3.90 18.23 -1.91
CA GLY A 105 4.23 18.38 -0.49
C GLY A 105 5.16 17.30 0.07
N ILE A 106 5.25 16.12 -0.56
CA ILE A 106 6.18 15.06 -0.11
C ILE A 106 7.62 15.27 -0.59
N LEU A 107 7.84 16.07 -1.64
CA LEU A 107 9.17 16.25 -2.24
C LEU A 107 10.23 16.79 -1.26
N PRO A 108 9.93 17.74 -0.34
CA PRO A 108 10.87 18.16 0.68
C PRO A 108 11.28 17.07 1.69
N ILE A 109 10.42 16.06 1.89
CA ILE A 109 10.71 14.88 2.71
C ILE A 109 11.56 13.87 1.93
N ALA A 110 11.24 13.68 0.64
CA ALA A 110 11.99 12.82 -0.26
C ALA A 110 13.42 13.32 -0.51
N LYS A 111 13.63 14.64 -0.64
CA LYS A 111 14.89 15.33 -0.97
C LYS A 111 15.44 15.05 -2.36
N ASP A 112 15.58 13.78 -2.72
CA ASP A 112 16.24 13.32 -3.94
C ASP A 112 15.56 12.09 -4.54
N ALA A 113 16.18 11.52 -5.58
CA ALA A 113 15.67 10.35 -6.28
C ALA A 113 15.59 9.10 -5.38
N ASP A 114 16.56 8.92 -4.47
CA ASP A 114 16.56 7.77 -3.56
C ASP A 114 15.42 7.89 -2.55
N GLY A 115 15.23 9.05 -1.92
CA GLY A 115 14.12 9.24 -0.99
C GLY A 115 12.75 9.21 -1.67
N LEU A 116 12.66 9.61 -2.95
CA LEU A 116 11.44 9.43 -3.73
C LEU A 116 11.20 7.95 -4.04
N ALA A 117 12.26 7.18 -4.30
CA ALA A 117 12.16 5.73 -4.51
C ALA A 117 11.72 4.99 -3.24
N VAL A 118 12.04 5.49 -2.04
CA VAL A 118 11.53 4.94 -0.78
C VAL A 118 10.01 4.98 -0.73
N VAL A 119 9.41 6.18 -0.87
CA VAL A 119 7.95 6.32 -0.77
C VAL A 119 7.23 5.66 -1.94
N MET A 120 7.72 5.85 -3.18
CA MET A 120 7.10 5.23 -4.34
C MET A 120 7.23 3.72 -4.32
N GLY A 121 8.37 3.19 -3.86
CA GLY A 121 8.58 1.76 -3.67
C GLY A 121 7.62 1.15 -2.65
N HIS A 122 7.40 1.85 -1.53
CA HIS A 122 6.43 1.47 -0.51
C HIS A 122 4.99 1.42 -1.07
N GLU A 123 4.58 2.47 -1.80
CA GLU A 123 3.25 2.51 -2.42
C GLU A 123 3.06 1.41 -3.48
N ILE A 124 4.05 1.23 -4.35
CA ILE A 124 4.01 0.16 -5.35
C ILE A 124 3.94 -1.20 -4.66
N ALA A 125 4.67 -1.41 -3.57
CA ALA A 125 4.61 -2.65 -2.80
C ALA A 125 3.21 -2.94 -2.25
N HIS A 126 2.46 -1.94 -1.80
CA HIS A 126 1.05 -2.13 -1.41
C HIS A 126 0.19 -2.66 -2.57
N ALA A 127 0.38 -2.12 -3.78
CA ALA A 127 -0.36 -2.57 -4.96
C ALA A 127 0.06 -3.97 -5.42
N LEU A 128 1.37 -4.29 -5.36
CA LEU A 128 1.88 -5.63 -5.71
C LEU A 128 1.42 -6.70 -4.71
N ALA A 129 1.38 -6.36 -3.42
CA ALA A 129 0.87 -7.25 -2.38
C ALA A 129 -0.66 -7.31 -2.36
N ARG A 130 -1.36 -6.49 -3.17
CA ARG A 130 -2.83 -6.39 -3.21
C ARG A 130 -3.45 -6.05 -1.85
N HIS A 131 -2.73 -5.26 -1.05
CA HIS A 131 -3.13 -4.88 0.31
C HIS A 131 -4.49 -4.14 0.37
N GLY A 132 -4.83 -3.38 -0.69
CA GLY A 132 -6.11 -2.69 -0.82
C GLY A 132 -7.28 -3.67 -0.97
N ALA A 133 -7.19 -4.58 -1.97
CA ALA A 133 -8.19 -5.61 -2.20
C ALA A 133 -8.37 -6.52 -0.97
N GLU A 134 -7.26 -6.91 -0.35
CA GLU A 134 -7.28 -7.72 0.87
C GLU A 134 -8.00 -6.99 2.03
N ARG A 135 -7.72 -5.70 2.23
CA ARG A 135 -8.40 -4.89 3.26
C ARG A 135 -9.90 -4.75 2.98
N MET A 136 -10.29 -4.60 1.72
CA MET A 136 -11.70 -4.56 1.32
C MET A 136 -12.40 -5.90 1.61
N SER A 137 -11.77 -7.02 1.29
CA SER A 137 -12.30 -8.35 1.61
C SER A 137 -12.47 -8.59 3.10
N GLN A 138 -11.50 -8.17 3.92
CA GLN A 138 -11.63 -8.26 5.39
C GLN A 138 -12.75 -7.38 5.92
N SER A 139 -12.87 -6.14 5.44
CA SER A 139 -13.96 -5.24 5.81
C SER A 139 -15.34 -5.83 5.47
N SER A 140 -15.50 -6.38 4.25
CA SER A 140 -16.74 -7.04 3.83
C SER A 140 -17.10 -8.23 4.71
N LEU A 141 -16.12 -9.06 5.08
CA LEU A 141 -16.33 -10.20 5.97
C LEU A 141 -16.77 -9.75 7.37
N LEU A 142 -16.09 -8.75 7.95
CA LEU A 142 -16.45 -8.20 9.26
C LEU A 142 -17.83 -7.54 9.25
N ASN A 143 -18.18 -6.83 8.17
CA ASN A 143 -19.50 -6.23 7.99
C ASN A 143 -20.59 -7.30 7.92
N MET A 144 -20.35 -8.38 7.18
CA MET A 144 -21.28 -9.52 7.12
C MET A 144 -21.47 -10.16 8.49
N GLY A 145 -20.39 -10.37 9.25
CA GLY A 145 -20.47 -10.85 10.63
C GLY A 145 -21.29 -9.91 11.54
N GLY A 146 -21.11 -8.61 11.37
CA GLY A 146 -21.88 -7.58 12.10
C GLY A 146 -23.36 -7.59 11.75
N GLN A 147 -23.72 -7.80 10.47
CA GLN A 147 -25.11 -7.94 10.04
C GLN A 147 -25.77 -9.20 10.60
N ILE A 148 -25.06 -10.34 10.59
CA ILE A 148 -25.56 -11.58 11.19
C ILE A 148 -25.77 -11.39 12.69
N LEU A 149 -24.81 -10.78 13.38
CA LEU A 149 -24.95 -10.46 14.81
C LEU A 149 -26.16 -9.57 15.06
N GLY A 150 -26.33 -8.50 14.28
CA GLY A 150 -27.47 -7.58 14.34
C GLY A 150 -28.83 -8.25 14.07
N ALA A 151 -28.86 -9.34 13.30
CA ALA A 151 -30.07 -10.14 13.12
C ALA A 151 -30.41 -11.01 14.35
N THR A 152 -29.44 -11.30 15.22
CA THR A 152 -29.62 -12.12 16.43
C THR A 152 -29.82 -11.29 17.70
N THR A 153 -29.43 -10.01 17.70
CA THR A 153 -29.54 -9.14 18.87
C THR A 153 -29.73 -7.69 18.48
N THR A 154 -30.56 -6.97 19.24
CA THR A 154 -30.76 -5.51 19.13
C THR A 154 -30.00 -4.74 20.21
N ASN A 155 -29.21 -5.42 21.05
CA ASN A 155 -28.45 -4.78 22.12
C ASN A 155 -27.32 -3.92 21.54
N ALA A 156 -27.47 -2.60 21.62
CA ALA A 156 -26.51 -1.64 21.10
C ALA A 156 -25.10 -1.84 21.66
N ASN A 157 -24.95 -2.19 22.94
CA ASN A 157 -23.64 -2.41 23.56
C ASN A 157 -22.91 -3.61 22.92
N VAL A 158 -23.65 -4.67 22.57
CA VAL A 158 -23.07 -5.86 21.90
C VAL A 158 -22.59 -5.51 20.49
N LEU A 159 -23.38 -4.74 19.74
CA LEU A 159 -23.02 -4.32 18.38
C LEU A 159 -21.82 -3.35 18.38
N SER A 160 -21.80 -2.40 19.32
CA SER A 160 -20.66 -1.50 19.50
C SER A 160 -19.40 -2.24 19.93
N ALA A 161 -19.51 -3.20 20.85
CA ALA A 161 -18.39 -4.03 21.27
C ALA A 161 -17.83 -4.86 20.10
N TYR A 162 -18.69 -5.42 19.24
CA TYR A 162 -18.25 -6.12 18.03
C TYR A 162 -17.48 -5.20 17.08
N GLY A 163 -17.98 -3.98 16.82
CA GLY A 163 -17.30 -3.01 15.96
C GLY A 163 -15.91 -2.64 16.50
N LEU A 164 -15.82 -2.34 17.80
CA LEU A 164 -14.55 -2.03 18.47
C LEU A 164 -13.59 -3.21 18.45
N ALA A 165 -14.06 -4.41 18.80
CA ALA A 165 -13.25 -5.63 18.80
C ALA A 165 -12.75 -5.99 17.40
N SER A 166 -13.59 -5.85 16.38
CA SER A 166 -13.22 -6.09 14.98
C SER A 166 -12.14 -5.12 14.52
N ASN A 167 -12.27 -3.84 14.84
CA ASN A 167 -11.29 -2.83 14.47
C ASN A 167 -9.95 -3.05 15.21
N LEU A 168 -10.00 -3.20 16.54
CA LEU A 168 -8.80 -3.31 17.37
C LEU A 168 -8.10 -4.67 17.25
N GLY A 169 -8.87 -5.76 17.14
CA GLY A 169 -8.37 -7.13 17.14
C GLY A 169 -8.06 -7.68 15.77
N VAL A 170 -8.65 -7.14 14.69
CA VAL A 170 -8.46 -7.64 13.33
C VAL A 170 -7.85 -6.55 12.45
N MET A 171 -8.57 -5.44 12.20
CA MET A 171 -8.17 -4.46 11.18
C MET A 171 -6.85 -3.76 11.51
N LEU A 172 -6.64 -3.31 12.75
CA LEU A 172 -5.41 -2.62 13.15
C LEU A 172 -4.16 -3.50 13.07
N PRO A 173 -4.13 -4.73 13.64
CA PRO A 173 -3.01 -5.64 13.46
C PRO A 173 -2.72 -5.94 11.99
N TYR A 174 -3.77 -6.11 11.18
CA TYR A 174 -3.65 -6.36 9.76
C TYR A 174 -3.00 -5.19 9.02
N SER A 175 -3.45 -3.98 9.30
CA SER A 175 -2.87 -2.75 8.75
C SER A 175 -1.38 -2.65 9.06
N ARG A 176 -0.97 -2.88 10.33
CA ARG A 176 0.46 -2.86 10.71
C ARG A 176 1.29 -3.92 9.98
N LYS A 177 0.71 -5.11 9.74
CA LYS A 177 1.35 -6.17 8.97
C LYS A 177 1.57 -5.73 7.52
N HIS A 178 0.58 -5.06 6.92
CA HIS A 178 0.68 -4.55 5.55
C HIS A 178 1.76 -3.48 5.42
N GLU A 179 1.85 -2.56 6.39
CA GLU A 179 2.91 -1.55 6.41
C GLU A 179 4.31 -2.19 6.48
N SER A 180 4.50 -3.18 7.36
CA SER A 180 5.80 -3.87 7.50
C SER A 180 6.17 -4.65 6.24
N GLU A 181 5.18 -5.29 5.61
CA GLU A 181 5.38 -6.01 4.35
C GLU A 181 5.67 -5.06 3.17
N ALA A 182 4.98 -3.93 3.10
CA ALA A 182 5.21 -2.90 2.08
C ALA A 182 6.59 -2.24 2.26
N ASP A 183 7.04 -2.01 3.48
CA ASP A 183 8.41 -1.54 3.76
C ASP A 183 9.46 -2.51 3.24
N TYR A 184 9.31 -3.81 3.56
CA TYR A 184 10.24 -4.84 3.12
C TYR A 184 10.28 -4.96 1.59
N LEU A 185 9.12 -5.13 0.96
CA LEU A 185 9.02 -5.28 -0.49
C LEU A 185 9.47 -4.01 -1.23
N GLY A 186 9.09 -2.83 -0.72
CA GLY A 186 9.50 -1.54 -1.27
C GLY A 186 11.02 -1.32 -1.17
N LEU A 187 11.64 -1.73 -0.06
CA LEU A 187 13.09 -1.68 0.14
C LEU A 187 13.82 -2.58 -0.86
N MET A 188 13.32 -3.80 -1.10
CA MET A 188 13.89 -4.70 -2.11
C MET A 188 13.69 -4.15 -3.52
N LEU A 189 12.52 -3.56 -3.80
CA LEU A 189 12.20 -2.99 -5.10
C LEU A 189 13.11 -1.80 -5.44
N MET A 190 13.29 -0.86 -4.51
CA MET A 190 14.17 0.28 -4.72
C MET A 190 15.63 -0.16 -4.90
N ALA A 191 16.08 -1.16 -4.14
CA ALA A 191 17.43 -1.70 -4.28
C ALA A 191 17.65 -2.35 -5.65
N LYS A 192 16.70 -3.16 -6.13
CA LYS A 192 16.75 -3.76 -7.47
C LYS A 192 16.75 -2.72 -8.59
N ALA A 193 16.02 -1.62 -8.40
CA ALA A 193 15.98 -0.49 -9.32
C ALA A 193 17.21 0.44 -9.22
N GLY A 194 18.21 0.11 -8.38
CA GLY A 194 19.46 0.85 -8.29
C GLY A 194 19.42 2.13 -7.46
N TYR A 195 18.41 2.27 -6.59
CA TYR A 195 18.31 3.33 -5.58
C TYR A 195 18.85 2.85 -4.23
N ASP A 196 19.51 3.73 -3.49
CA ASP A 196 20.23 3.37 -2.26
C ASP A 196 19.26 3.05 -1.10
N PRO A 197 19.13 1.78 -0.68
CA PRO A 197 18.17 1.39 0.35
C PRO A 197 18.49 1.99 1.72
N ARG A 198 19.73 2.44 1.96
CA ARG A 198 20.12 3.11 3.22
C ARG A 198 19.34 4.41 3.44
N LYS A 199 18.87 5.05 2.35
CA LYS A 199 18.08 6.29 2.39
C LYS A 199 16.69 6.11 2.97
N ALA A 200 16.19 4.88 3.07
CA ALA A 200 14.90 4.59 3.69
C ALA A 200 14.84 5.03 5.15
N VAL A 201 15.91 4.80 5.92
CA VAL A 201 15.97 5.19 7.34
C VAL A 201 15.82 6.71 7.49
N ASP A 202 16.61 7.47 6.75
CA ASP A 202 16.57 8.93 6.83
C ASP A 202 15.22 9.49 6.35
N PHE A 203 14.62 8.89 5.31
CA PHE A 203 13.30 9.27 4.83
C PHE A 203 12.23 9.12 5.92
N TRP A 204 12.17 7.95 6.55
CA TRP A 204 11.16 7.69 7.58
C TRP A 204 11.38 8.52 8.84
N GLN A 205 12.64 8.82 9.21
CA GLN A 205 12.93 9.77 10.28
C GLN A 205 12.40 11.18 9.98
N ARG A 206 12.58 11.67 8.74
CA ARG A 206 12.00 12.95 8.31
C ARG A 206 10.47 12.93 8.30
N MET A 207 9.87 11.83 7.86
CA MET A 207 8.42 11.64 7.86
C MET A 207 7.86 11.66 9.29
N SER A 208 8.48 10.95 10.23
CA SER A 208 8.10 10.97 11.65
C SER A 208 8.25 12.36 12.27
N ALA A 209 9.32 13.09 11.93
CA ALA A 209 9.51 14.46 12.40
C ALA A 209 8.40 15.41 11.91
N ALA A 210 7.97 15.27 10.65
CA ALA A 210 6.86 16.04 10.08
C ALA A 210 5.52 15.78 10.81
N GLY A 211 5.35 14.59 11.39
CA GLY A 211 4.22 14.23 12.27
C GLY A 211 4.06 15.12 13.51
N SER A 212 5.15 15.73 14.00
CA SER A 212 5.13 16.54 15.22
C SER A 212 4.47 17.91 15.03
N SER A 213 4.39 18.41 13.79
CA SER A 213 3.73 19.68 13.42
C SER A 213 2.27 19.50 12.99
N GLY A 214 1.71 18.31 13.19
CA GLY A 214 0.41 17.86 12.66
C GLY A 214 0.62 16.63 11.78
N THR A 215 -0.24 15.61 11.91
CA THR A 215 -0.08 14.32 11.22
C THR A 215 -0.17 14.49 9.69
N PRO A 216 0.92 14.23 8.92
CA PRO A 216 0.86 14.12 7.47
C PRO A 216 -0.28 13.21 7.02
N GLN A 217 -0.96 13.56 5.92
CA GLN A 217 -2.00 12.69 5.37
C GLN A 217 -1.47 11.29 5.07
N PHE A 218 -0.23 11.18 4.60
CA PHE A 218 0.46 9.90 4.45
C PHE A 218 0.48 9.08 5.75
N LEU A 219 0.84 9.68 6.89
CA LEU A 219 0.89 8.97 8.18
C LEU A 219 -0.50 8.62 8.75
N SER A 220 -1.55 9.29 8.30
CA SER A 220 -2.93 8.92 8.64
C SER A 220 -3.36 7.59 8.03
N THR A 221 -2.85 7.26 6.83
CA THR A 221 -3.13 5.98 6.16
C THR A 221 -2.01 4.94 6.34
N HIS A 222 -0.78 5.41 6.55
CA HIS A 222 0.45 4.62 6.73
C HIS A 222 1.14 4.98 8.05
N PRO A 223 0.61 4.52 9.20
CA PRO A 223 1.22 4.83 10.48
C PRO A 223 2.67 4.33 10.51
N SER A 224 3.60 5.26 10.75
CA SER A 224 5.01 4.95 10.95
C SER A 224 5.33 4.92 12.44
N ASP A 225 6.07 3.90 12.89
CA ASP A 225 6.53 3.79 14.27
C ASP A 225 8.02 3.43 14.32
N ALA A 226 8.62 3.53 15.51
CA ALA A 226 10.03 3.17 15.71
C ALA A 226 10.33 1.71 15.33
N LYS A 227 9.32 0.83 15.37
CA LYS A 227 9.46 -0.57 14.96
C LYS A 227 9.67 -0.67 13.45
N ARG A 228 8.94 0.07 12.62
CA ARG A 228 9.14 0.08 11.16
C ARG A 228 10.56 0.51 10.76
N ILE A 229 11.09 1.57 11.38
CA ILE A 229 12.48 1.99 11.15
C ILE A 229 13.47 0.89 11.56
N ALA A 230 13.26 0.26 12.72
CA ALA A 230 14.10 -0.84 13.19
C ALA A 230 14.01 -2.07 12.27
N ASP A 231 12.84 -2.38 11.71
CA ASP A 231 12.66 -3.48 10.77
C ASP A 231 13.34 -3.20 9.43
N ILE A 232 13.22 -1.97 8.90
CA ILE A 232 13.97 -1.54 7.71
C ILE A 232 15.48 -1.72 7.92
N GLN A 233 16.01 -1.30 9.07
CA GLN A 233 17.43 -1.47 9.40
C GLN A 233 17.88 -2.94 9.37
N LYS A 234 17.05 -3.88 9.83
CA LYS A 234 17.35 -5.33 9.77
C LYS A 234 17.42 -5.82 8.32
N HIS A 235 16.55 -5.30 7.46
CA HIS A 235 16.48 -5.70 6.04
C HIS A 235 17.51 -5.00 5.14
N LEU A 236 18.24 -3.99 5.64
CA LEU A 236 19.27 -3.30 4.85
C LEU A 236 20.35 -4.25 4.32
N SER A 237 20.78 -5.23 5.12
CA SER A 237 21.84 -6.17 4.70
C SER A 237 21.44 -6.95 3.45
N GLU A 238 20.19 -7.38 3.36
CA GLU A 238 19.61 -8.06 2.20
C GLU A 238 19.40 -7.09 1.03
N ALA A 239 18.81 -5.93 1.29
CA ALA A 239 18.58 -4.92 0.26
C ALA A 239 19.89 -4.50 -0.42
N MET A 240 20.96 -4.36 0.36
CA MET A 240 22.27 -4.00 -0.16
C MET A 240 22.83 -5.04 -1.14
N GLN A 241 22.48 -6.33 -1.01
CA GLN A 241 22.89 -7.35 -1.97
C GLN A 241 22.27 -7.07 -3.35
N TYR A 242 20.97 -6.77 -3.40
CA TYR A 242 20.30 -6.38 -4.64
C TYR A 242 20.85 -5.06 -5.20
N TYR A 243 21.09 -4.08 -4.33
CA TYR A 243 21.61 -2.78 -4.74
C TYR A 243 23.00 -2.91 -5.38
N THR A 244 23.92 -3.67 -4.79
CA THR A 244 25.25 -3.90 -5.38
C THR A 244 25.16 -4.59 -6.73
N LEU A 245 24.26 -5.58 -6.89
CA LEU A 245 24.06 -6.26 -8.17
C LEU A 245 23.49 -5.33 -9.25
N SER A 246 22.62 -4.38 -8.89
CA SER A 246 22.03 -3.44 -9.84
C SER A 246 23.00 -2.38 -10.41
N LYS A 247 24.18 -2.23 -9.78
CA LYS A 247 25.22 -1.29 -10.24
C LYS A 247 26.19 -1.91 -11.26
N HIS A 248 26.03 -3.21 -11.56
CA HIS A 248 26.83 -3.96 -12.51
C HIS A 248 25.96 -4.44 -13.68
#